data_AF-A0A6J7UR10-F1
#
_entry.id   AF-A0A6J7UR10-F1
#
_cell.length_a   1.000
_cell.length_b   1.000
_cell.length_c   1.000
_cell.angle_alpha   90.00
_cell.angle_beta   90.00
_cell.angle_gamma   90.00
#
_symmetry.space_group_name_H-M   'P 1'
#
loop_
_entity.id
_entity.type
_entity.pdbx_description
1 polymer ?
#
loop_
_entity_poly.entity_id
_entity_poly.type
_entity_poly.pdbx_seq_one_letter_code
_entity_poly.pdbx_strand_id
1 'polypeptide(L)'
;MKYFMKHNLPMFGEHEDAMLKSNWHLAHSLLSPYLNLGLLLPGEVIAAAVKEFEAGKVPINSAEGFIRQVIGWREYIWNCYWQWMPKYAEMNSLDARRDLPKLFTNPDATSMSCMKSALNSVYQRSYAHHIERLMVLGNFALIAGVNPQQLNNWMWNSFVDAAEWVMVPNVIGMSQYADGGMLATKPYASGGAYIDRMSDHCKGCRYDRKQRVGPDACPFTVLYWDFFLRHEKVFAKNPRIARQVRAAQQLSDHEIVRETAVSILSRLDQGVL
;
A
#
# COMPACT_ATOMS: atom_id res chain seq x y z
N MET A 1 4.10 11.25 21.52
CA MET A 1 2.74 10.88 22.01
C MET A 1 1.87 12.10 22.35
N LYS A 2 2.18 12.91 23.37
CA LYS A 2 1.31 14.03 23.83
C LYS A 2 0.88 14.99 22.71
N TYR A 3 1.80 15.34 21.81
CA TYR A 3 1.49 16.20 20.65
C TYR A 3 0.42 15.58 19.75
N PHE A 4 0.59 14.31 19.36
CA PHE A 4 -0.38 13.59 18.53
C PHE A 4 -1.77 13.59 19.16
N MET A 5 -1.88 13.23 20.45
CA MET A 5 -3.16 13.15 21.16
C MET A 5 -3.91 14.49 21.15
N LYS A 6 -3.18 15.61 21.32
CA LYS A 6 -3.76 16.95 21.38
C LYS A 6 -4.08 17.56 20.02
N HIS A 7 -3.23 17.33 19.02
CA HIS A 7 -3.23 18.10 17.78
C HIS A 7 -3.67 17.32 16.54
N ASN A 8 -3.36 16.03 16.48
CA ASN A 8 -3.56 15.24 15.27
C ASN A 8 -4.69 14.22 15.43
N LEU A 9 -4.80 13.60 16.62
CA LEU A 9 -5.81 12.59 16.91
C LEU A 9 -7.24 13.09 16.61
N PRO A 10 -7.65 14.35 16.89
CA PRO A 10 -9.00 14.81 16.53
C PRO A 10 -9.34 14.64 15.04
N MET A 11 -8.34 14.77 14.16
CA MET A 11 -8.49 14.72 12.70
C MET A 11 -7.99 13.41 12.07
N PHE A 12 -7.59 12.42 12.89
CA PHE A 12 -7.00 11.17 12.41
C PHE A 12 -7.93 10.43 11.44
N GLY A 13 -9.19 10.18 11.83
CA GLY A 13 -10.10 9.35 11.05
C GLY A 13 -10.53 9.98 9.73
N GLU A 14 -10.61 11.31 9.65
CA GLU A 14 -10.99 12.02 8.42
C GLU A 14 -9.88 11.92 7.35
N HIS A 15 -8.62 11.86 7.76
CA HIS A 15 -7.47 11.92 6.87
C HIS A 15 -6.71 10.59 6.73
N GLU A 16 -7.25 9.49 7.27
CA GLU A 16 -6.54 8.21 7.41
C GLU A 16 -6.02 7.65 6.06
N ASP A 17 -6.79 7.84 4.98
CA ASP A 17 -6.47 7.36 3.63
C ASP A 17 -6.09 8.47 2.63
N ALA A 18 -5.99 9.73 3.08
CA ALA A 18 -5.62 10.85 2.21
C ALA A 18 -4.11 10.85 1.94
N MET A 19 -3.68 11.43 0.82
CA MET A 19 -2.26 11.64 0.47
C MET A 19 -2.08 13.04 -0.11
N LEU A 20 -1.10 13.81 0.35
CA LEU A 20 -0.86 15.17 -0.15
C LEU A 20 0.63 15.40 -0.41
N LYS A 21 0.98 15.99 -1.56
CA LYS A 21 2.38 16.40 -1.85
C LYS A 21 2.92 17.37 -0.79
N SER A 22 2.06 18.23 -0.24
CA SER A 22 2.45 19.27 0.72
C SER A 22 2.57 18.78 2.17
N ASN A 23 2.06 17.59 2.49
CA ASN A 23 2.06 17.08 3.86
C ASN A 23 2.32 15.57 3.90
N TRP A 24 3.54 15.20 4.27
CA TRP A 24 4.05 13.81 4.27
C TRP A 24 3.56 12.95 5.45
N HIS A 25 2.96 13.55 6.48
CA HIS A 25 2.50 12.80 7.66
C HIS A 25 1.01 12.96 7.96
N LEU A 26 0.34 13.97 7.40
CA LEU A 26 -1.07 14.29 7.65
C LEU A 26 -1.39 14.26 9.15
N ALA A 27 -2.45 13.53 9.54
CA ALA A 27 -2.86 13.37 10.93
C ALA A 27 -2.28 12.11 11.60
N HIS A 28 -1.27 11.45 11.00
CA HIS A 28 -0.70 10.23 11.57
C HIS A 28 0.14 10.49 12.83
N SER A 29 0.29 9.45 13.65
CA SER A 29 0.88 9.55 14.99
C SER A 29 2.40 9.51 15.02
N LEU A 30 3.01 8.87 14.01
CA LEU A 30 4.44 8.61 13.91
C LEU A 30 4.98 7.85 15.14
N LEU A 31 4.12 7.07 15.82
CA LEU A 31 4.48 6.35 17.04
C LEU A 31 5.05 4.95 16.81
N SER A 32 4.96 4.43 15.59
CA SER A 32 5.34 3.05 15.26
C SER A 32 6.78 2.67 15.63
N PRO A 33 7.82 3.52 15.48
CA PRO A 33 9.17 3.15 15.90
C PRO A 33 9.26 2.97 17.42
N TYR A 34 8.63 3.87 18.18
CA TYR A 34 8.65 3.82 19.64
C TYR A 34 7.85 2.61 20.16
N LEU A 35 6.72 2.29 19.53
CA LEU A 35 5.92 1.10 19.85
C LEU A 35 6.66 -0.20 19.54
N ASN A 36 7.44 -0.25 18.45
CA ASN A 36 8.12 -1.47 18.02
C ASN A 36 9.44 -1.70 18.77
N LEU A 37 10.04 -0.65 19.33
CA LEU A 37 11.22 -0.73 20.21
C LEU A 37 10.88 -0.86 21.70
N GLY A 38 9.60 -0.79 22.07
CA GLY A 38 9.17 -0.83 23.48
C GLY A 38 9.42 0.46 24.25
N LEU A 39 9.72 1.57 23.57
CA LEU A 39 9.83 2.91 24.17
C LEU A 39 8.44 3.51 24.50
N LEU A 40 7.41 3.03 23.82
CA LEU A 40 6.01 3.22 24.18
C LEU A 40 5.33 1.86 24.24
N LEU A 41 4.48 1.65 25.23
CA LEU A 41 3.64 0.46 25.33
C LEU A 41 2.30 0.70 24.62
N PRO A 42 1.73 -0.32 23.94
CA PRO A 42 0.41 -0.18 23.32
C PRO A 42 -0.65 0.31 24.32
N GLY A 43 -0.67 -0.27 25.53
CA GLY A 43 -1.65 0.04 26.59
C GLY A 43 -1.67 1.53 26.98
N GLU A 44 -0.51 2.16 27.15
CA GLU A 44 -0.47 3.60 27.49
C GLU A 44 -0.93 4.49 26.33
N VAL A 45 -0.63 4.10 25.09
CA VAL A 45 -1.04 4.84 23.89
C VAL A 45 -2.55 4.77 23.71
N ILE A 46 -3.15 3.60 23.92
CA ILE A 46 -4.61 3.40 23.87
C ILE A 46 -5.29 4.18 24.98
N ALA A 47 -4.82 4.05 26.23
CA ALA A 47 -5.40 4.75 27.37
C ALA A 47 -5.38 6.28 27.17
N ALA A 48 -4.31 6.81 26.59
CA ALA A 48 -4.22 8.23 26.25
C ALA A 48 -5.24 8.65 25.18
N ALA A 49 -5.48 7.83 24.15
CA ALA A 49 -6.50 8.12 23.14
C ALA A 49 -7.93 8.05 23.71
N VAL A 50 -8.23 7.03 24.52
CA VAL A 50 -9.52 6.88 25.22
C VAL A 50 -9.79 8.10 26.10
N LYS A 51 -8.79 8.58 26.84
CA LYS A 51 -8.93 9.76 27.70
C LYS A 51 -9.31 11.03 26.94
N GLU A 52 -8.72 11.27 25.76
CA GLU A 52 -9.10 12.45 24.96
C GLU A 52 -10.50 12.33 24.34
N PHE A 53 -10.94 11.10 24.03
CA PHE A 53 -12.31 10.82 23.61
C PHE A 53 -13.32 11.04 24.74
N GLU A 54 -13.10 10.46 25.92
CA GLU A 54 -13.98 10.62 27.10
C GLU A 54 -14.06 12.09 27.55
N ALA A 55 -13.00 12.86 27.34
CA ALA A 55 -13.00 14.31 27.58
C ALA A 55 -13.75 15.13 26.51
N GLY A 56 -14.33 14.48 25.49
CA GLY A 56 -15.10 15.12 24.42
C GLY A 56 -14.26 15.91 23.40
N LYS A 57 -12.94 15.70 23.35
CA LYS A 57 -12.02 16.48 22.48
C LYS A 57 -11.74 15.81 21.14
N VAL A 58 -12.01 14.51 21.03
CA VAL A 58 -11.76 13.71 19.83
C VAL A 58 -13.07 13.05 19.42
N PRO A 59 -13.47 13.11 18.14
CA PRO A 59 -14.67 12.42 17.68
C PRO A 59 -14.45 10.90 17.65
N ILE A 60 -15.53 10.14 17.81
CA ILE A 60 -15.46 8.67 17.95
C ILE A 60 -14.75 7.98 16.78
N ASN A 61 -14.96 8.44 15.54
CA ASN A 61 -14.34 7.83 14.35
C ASN A 61 -12.81 7.96 14.38
N SER A 62 -12.28 9.07 14.90
CA SER A 62 -10.85 9.27 15.01
C SER A 62 -10.25 8.47 16.17
N ALA A 63 -10.92 8.45 17.33
CA ALA A 63 -10.48 7.67 18.49
C ALA A 63 -10.50 6.16 18.22
N GLU A 64 -11.65 5.64 17.77
CA GLU A 64 -11.82 4.23 17.40
C GLU A 64 -10.86 3.84 16.28
N GLY A 65 -10.77 4.67 15.23
CA GLY A 65 -9.89 4.40 14.09
C GLY A 65 -8.45 4.21 14.54
N PHE A 66 -7.92 5.15 15.34
CA PHE A 66 -6.56 5.05 15.87
C PHE A 66 -6.37 3.83 16.78
N ILE A 67 -7.30 3.60 17.72
CA ILE A 67 -7.24 2.47 18.65
C ILE A 67 -7.24 1.14 17.87
N ARG A 68 -8.09 1.00 16.85
CA ARG A 68 -8.18 -0.19 15.99
C ARG A 68 -6.89 -0.48 15.25
N GLN A 69 -6.10 0.53 14.87
CA GLN A 69 -4.77 0.28 14.29
C GLN A 69 -3.81 -0.37 15.30
N VAL A 70 -3.94 -0.03 16.59
CA VAL A 70 -3.07 -0.53 17.66
C VAL A 70 -3.56 -1.88 18.19
N ILE A 71 -4.74 -1.97 18.81
CA ILE A 71 -5.21 -3.26 19.39
C ILE A 71 -5.76 -4.24 18.36
N GLY A 72 -6.17 -3.72 17.19
CA GLY A 72 -6.64 -4.55 16.09
C GLY A 72 -5.47 -4.99 15.23
N TRP A 73 -5.06 -4.13 14.29
CA TRP A 73 -4.10 -4.52 13.25
C TRP A 73 -2.73 -4.90 13.79
N ARG A 74 -2.11 -4.10 14.67
CA ARG A 74 -0.77 -4.42 15.19
C ARG A 74 -0.74 -5.77 15.92
N GLU A 75 -1.69 -6.00 16.83
CA GLU A 75 -1.78 -7.26 17.57
C GLU A 75 -2.19 -8.43 16.66
N TYR A 76 -3.08 -8.21 15.70
CA TYR A 76 -3.45 -9.25 14.72
C TYR A 76 -2.24 -9.68 13.88
N ILE A 77 -1.46 -8.73 13.37
CA ILE A 77 -0.23 -8.97 12.60
C ILE A 77 0.80 -9.73 13.44
N TRP A 78 0.99 -9.36 14.71
CA TRP A 78 1.84 -10.09 15.65
C TRP A 78 1.44 -11.56 15.75
N ASN A 79 0.16 -11.85 15.90
CA ASN A 79 -0.34 -13.22 15.99
C ASN A 79 -0.23 -13.98 14.66
N CYS A 80 -0.52 -13.34 13.52
CA CYS A 80 -0.33 -13.94 12.19
C CYS A 80 1.11 -14.39 11.96
N TYR A 81 2.08 -13.55 12.37
CA TYR A 81 3.49 -13.88 12.25
C TYR A 81 3.83 -15.17 13.01
N TRP A 82 3.54 -15.23 14.30
CA TRP A 82 3.86 -16.41 15.12
C TRP A 82 3.07 -17.65 14.73
N GLN A 83 1.87 -17.49 14.19
CA GLN A 83 1.03 -18.61 13.78
C GLN A 83 1.53 -19.28 12.48
N TRP A 84 2.09 -18.53 11.53
CA TRP A 84 2.36 -19.04 10.18
C TRP A 84 3.84 -19.12 9.78
N MET A 85 4.74 -18.46 10.53
CA MET A 85 6.17 -18.52 10.25
C MET A 85 6.79 -19.89 10.58
N PRO A 86 7.90 -20.27 9.90
CA PRO A 86 8.64 -19.48 8.89
C PRO A 86 8.06 -19.56 7.47
N LYS A 87 7.21 -20.55 7.18
CA LYS A 87 6.70 -20.83 5.82
C LYS A 87 5.95 -19.65 5.19
N TYR A 88 5.32 -18.82 6.02
CA TYR A 88 4.59 -17.66 5.54
C TYR A 88 5.46 -16.67 4.76
N ALA A 89 6.74 -16.48 5.14
CA ALA A 89 7.65 -15.57 4.44
C ALA A 89 7.93 -15.99 2.99
N GLU A 90 7.77 -17.28 2.66
CA GLU A 90 8.09 -17.86 1.35
C GLU A 90 6.87 -17.93 0.41
N MET A 91 5.69 -17.51 0.88
CA MET A 91 4.47 -17.62 0.09
C MET A 91 4.51 -16.72 -1.15
N ASN A 92 4.01 -17.24 -2.27
CA ASN A 92 3.92 -16.55 -3.55
C ASN A 92 2.79 -17.14 -4.42
N SER A 93 1.56 -17.11 -3.92
CA SER A 93 0.41 -17.76 -4.55
C SER A 93 0.05 -17.23 -5.95
N LEU A 94 0.52 -16.05 -6.31
CA LEU A 94 0.31 -15.44 -7.64
C LEU A 94 1.47 -15.70 -8.61
N ASP A 95 2.49 -16.44 -8.19
CA ASP A 95 3.72 -16.71 -8.96
C ASP A 95 4.38 -15.42 -9.50
N ALA A 96 4.44 -14.39 -8.66
CA ALA A 96 5.05 -13.10 -8.98
C ALA A 96 6.58 -13.22 -8.94
N ARG A 97 7.24 -13.07 -10.10
CA ARG A 97 8.69 -13.34 -10.27
C ARG A 97 9.51 -12.15 -10.75
N ARG A 98 8.89 -11.01 -11.04
CA ARG A 98 9.63 -9.83 -11.52
C ARG A 98 10.54 -9.31 -10.40
N ASP A 99 11.79 -9.02 -10.73
CA ASP A 99 12.71 -8.41 -9.78
C ASP A 99 12.20 -7.06 -9.30
N LEU A 100 12.64 -6.64 -8.11
CA LEU A 100 12.31 -5.34 -7.56
C LEU A 100 12.77 -4.24 -8.54
N PRO A 101 11.84 -3.43 -9.10
CA PRO A 101 12.21 -2.47 -10.12
C PRO A 101 13.16 -1.38 -9.62
N LYS A 102 14.03 -0.88 -10.51
CA LYS A 102 15.03 0.16 -10.20
C LYS A 102 14.45 1.42 -9.56
N LEU A 103 13.19 1.77 -9.83
CA LEU A 103 12.54 2.92 -9.19
C LEU A 103 12.53 2.83 -7.66
N PHE A 104 12.50 1.61 -7.09
CA PHE A 104 12.50 1.43 -5.64
C PHE A 104 13.84 1.81 -5.02
N THR A 105 14.93 1.79 -5.79
CA THR A 105 16.28 2.19 -5.36
C THR A 105 16.74 3.54 -5.91
N ASN A 106 16.06 4.05 -6.93
CA ASN A 106 16.32 5.34 -7.55
C ASN A 106 14.98 6.03 -7.92
N PRO A 107 14.48 6.97 -7.09
CA PRO A 107 13.23 7.68 -7.36
C PRO A 107 13.20 8.49 -8.67
N ASP A 108 14.36 8.81 -9.25
CA ASP A 108 14.45 9.50 -10.55
C ASP A 108 14.25 8.56 -11.75
N ALA A 109 14.26 7.24 -11.54
CA ALA A 109 13.93 6.24 -12.55
C ALA A 109 12.42 6.09 -12.81
N THR A 110 11.58 7.01 -12.27
CA THR A 110 10.16 7.05 -12.57
C THR A 110 9.60 8.46 -12.81
N SER A 111 8.71 8.55 -13.81
CA SER A 111 7.89 9.74 -14.08
C SER A 111 6.51 9.70 -13.37
N MET A 112 6.20 8.63 -12.64
CA MET A 112 4.95 8.52 -11.86
C MET A 112 5.01 9.40 -10.61
N SER A 113 4.28 10.51 -10.59
CA SER A 113 4.36 11.48 -9.49
C SER A 113 4.04 10.89 -8.11
N CYS A 114 3.11 9.94 -8.01
CA CYS A 114 2.76 9.27 -6.75
C CYS A 114 3.92 8.40 -6.23
N MET A 115 4.49 7.56 -7.10
CA MET A 115 5.64 6.72 -6.75
C MET A 115 6.83 7.58 -6.36
N LYS A 116 7.16 8.61 -7.15
CA LYS A 116 8.28 9.51 -6.86
C LYS A 116 8.10 10.21 -5.51
N SER A 117 6.89 10.66 -5.17
CA SER A 117 6.59 11.28 -3.87
C SER A 117 6.78 10.31 -2.71
N ALA A 118 6.17 9.11 -2.79
CA ALA A 118 6.26 8.10 -1.73
C ALA A 118 7.71 7.62 -1.53
N LEU A 119 8.43 7.34 -2.62
CA LEU A 119 9.83 6.90 -2.56
C LEU A 119 10.73 8.00 -1.99
N ASN A 120 10.58 9.26 -2.39
CA ASN A 120 11.33 10.36 -1.82
C ASN A 120 11.10 10.50 -0.31
N SER A 121 9.87 10.31 0.17
CA SER A 121 9.57 10.31 1.61
C SER A 121 10.30 9.20 2.34
N VAL A 122 10.31 7.98 1.78
CA VAL A 122 11.07 6.85 2.32
C VAL A 122 12.57 7.16 2.36
N TYR A 123 13.16 7.68 1.28
CA TYR A 123 14.60 7.99 1.24
C TYR A 123 15.01 9.15 2.16
N GLN A 124 14.15 10.15 2.35
CA GLN A 124 14.46 11.30 3.19
C GLN A 124 14.17 11.09 4.68
N ARG A 125 13.26 10.17 5.02
CA ARG A 125 12.69 10.06 6.38
C ARG A 125 12.63 8.63 6.91
N SER A 126 12.93 7.65 6.08
CA SER A 126 12.65 6.23 6.35
C SER A 126 11.19 6.01 6.76
N TYR A 127 10.27 6.83 6.21
CA TYR A 127 8.86 6.83 6.57
C TYR A 127 7.98 7.20 5.38
N ALA A 128 6.87 6.48 5.28
CA ALA A 128 5.67 6.80 4.52
C ALA A 128 4.49 6.32 5.35
N HIS A 129 3.34 6.99 5.27
CA HIS A 129 2.18 6.56 6.05
C HIS A 129 1.46 5.37 5.40
N HIS A 130 0.52 4.75 6.12
CA HIS A 130 0.00 3.42 5.79
C HIS A 130 -0.53 3.31 4.34
N ILE A 131 -1.33 4.28 3.90
CA ILE A 131 -1.96 4.21 2.58
C ILE A 131 -0.95 4.41 1.43
N GLU A 132 0.16 5.13 1.65
CA GLU A 132 1.26 5.19 0.67
C GLU A 132 1.97 3.85 0.55
N ARG A 133 2.22 3.17 1.70
CA ARG A 133 2.82 1.82 1.70
C ARG A 133 1.92 0.81 0.98
N LEU A 134 0.62 0.85 1.27
CA LEU A 134 -0.35 -0.13 0.74
C LEU A 134 -0.77 0.19 -0.70
N MET A 135 -1.25 1.39 -0.96
CA MET A 135 -1.97 1.72 -2.20
C MET A 135 -1.12 2.42 -3.27
N VAL A 136 0.11 2.84 -2.93
CA VAL A 136 1.09 3.34 -3.88
C VAL A 136 2.19 2.30 -4.08
N LEU A 137 3.06 2.09 -3.09
CA LEU A 137 4.22 1.21 -3.22
C LEU A 137 3.82 -0.27 -3.38
N GLY A 138 2.99 -0.76 -2.45
CA GLY A 138 2.50 -2.14 -2.42
C GLY A 138 1.61 -2.48 -3.61
N ASN A 139 0.60 -1.66 -3.88
CA ASN A 139 -0.30 -1.83 -5.01
C ASN A 139 0.47 -1.83 -6.35
N PHE A 140 1.44 -0.92 -6.54
CA PHE A 140 2.26 -0.94 -7.76
C PHE A 140 3.05 -2.24 -7.89
N ALA A 141 3.71 -2.68 -6.83
CA ALA A 141 4.46 -3.94 -6.82
C ALA A 141 3.56 -5.15 -7.13
N LEU A 142 2.35 -5.18 -6.55
CA LEU A 142 1.35 -6.22 -6.77
C LEU A 142 0.91 -6.26 -8.24
N ILE A 143 0.46 -5.12 -8.78
CA ILE A 143 -0.06 -5.07 -10.16
C ILE A 143 1.06 -5.14 -11.21
N ALA A 144 2.32 -4.89 -10.84
CA ALA A 144 3.49 -5.14 -11.68
C ALA A 144 4.04 -6.58 -11.56
N GLY A 145 3.53 -7.40 -10.63
CA GLY A 145 3.96 -8.80 -10.45
C GLY A 145 5.38 -8.92 -9.88
N VAL A 146 5.77 -7.97 -9.01
CA VAL A 146 7.06 -7.95 -8.32
C VAL A 146 7.15 -9.11 -7.33
N ASN A 147 8.33 -9.72 -7.22
CA ASN A 147 8.63 -10.76 -6.27
C ASN A 147 8.36 -10.27 -4.83
N PRO A 148 7.46 -10.92 -4.08
CA PRO A 148 7.02 -10.41 -2.78
C PRO A 148 8.12 -10.47 -1.72
N GLN A 149 9.06 -11.43 -1.80
CA GLN A 149 10.21 -11.51 -0.91
C GLN A 149 11.18 -10.35 -1.15
N GLN A 150 11.44 -9.98 -2.41
CA GLN A 150 12.29 -8.83 -2.70
C GLN A 150 11.66 -7.51 -2.23
N LEU A 151 10.34 -7.35 -2.41
CA LEU A 151 9.62 -6.18 -1.87
C LEU A 151 9.67 -6.15 -0.34
N ASN A 152 9.45 -7.30 0.32
CA ASN A 152 9.52 -7.42 1.77
C ASN A 152 10.89 -7.00 2.29
N ASN A 153 11.97 -7.49 1.68
CA ASN A 153 13.33 -7.15 2.07
C ASN A 153 13.61 -5.66 1.89
N TRP A 154 13.15 -5.06 0.78
CA TRP A 154 13.28 -3.62 0.59
C TRP A 154 12.50 -2.81 1.62
N MET A 155 11.23 -3.16 1.90
CA MET A 155 10.44 -2.45 2.92
C MET A 155 11.05 -2.62 4.31
N TRP A 156 11.56 -3.80 4.64
CA TRP A 156 12.22 -4.01 5.92
C TRP A 156 13.48 -3.13 6.04
N ASN A 157 14.29 -3.04 5.00
CA ASN A 157 15.50 -2.22 5.03
C ASN A 157 15.24 -0.70 4.98
N SER A 158 14.07 -0.27 4.52
CA SER A 158 13.82 1.14 4.18
C SER A 158 13.01 1.92 5.22
N PHE A 159 12.30 1.24 6.13
CA PHE A 159 11.39 1.88 7.07
C PHE A 159 11.91 1.85 8.51
N VAL A 160 11.86 2.99 9.20
CA VAL A 160 12.36 3.16 10.57
C VAL A 160 11.59 2.34 11.61
N ASP A 161 10.35 1.94 11.29
CA ASP A 161 9.51 1.13 12.15
C ASP A 161 9.47 -0.37 11.75
N ALA A 162 10.32 -0.79 10.82
CA ALA A 162 10.31 -2.14 10.32
C ALA A 162 10.96 -3.15 11.27
N ALA A 163 10.30 -4.29 11.42
CA ALA A 163 10.82 -5.52 11.99
C ALA A 163 10.15 -6.70 11.27
N GLU A 164 10.76 -7.88 11.30
CA GLU A 164 10.25 -9.06 10.57
C GLU A 164 8.78 -9.33 10.88
N TRP A 165 8.43 -9.33 12.17
CA TRP A 165 7.10 -9.69 12.65
C TRP A 165 6.00 -8.78 12.13
N VAL A 166 6.31 -7.51 11.87
CA VAL A 166 5.35 -6.53 11.37
C VAL A 166 5.41 -6.41 9.85
N MET A 167 6.58 -6.56 9.23
CA MET A 167 6.73 -6.43 7.78
C MET A 167 6.20 -7.64 7.04
N VAL A 168 6.58 -8.85 7.43
CA VAL A 168 6.25 -10.06 6.68
C VAL A 168 4.74 -10.23 6.50
N PRO A 169 3.88 -10.16 7.54
CA PRO A 169 2.44 -10.32 7.35
C PRO A 169 1.80 -9.18 6.54
N ASN A 170 2.26 -7.94 6.73
CA ASN A 170 1.75 -6.81 5.97
C ASN A 170 2.15 -6.88 4.49
N VAL A 171 3.38 -7.29 4.17
CA VAL A 171 3.85 -7.37 2.79
C VAL A 171 3.29 -8.61 2.10
N ILE A 172 3.54 -9.80 2.63
CA ILE A 172 3.13 -11.07 2.00
C ILE A 172 1.61 -11.18 1.94
N GLY A 173 0.91 -10.94 3.05
CA GLY A 173 -0.54 -11.11 3.13
C GLY A 173 -1.29 -9.90 2.61
N MET A 174 -1.26 -8.81 3.38
CA MET A 174 -2.12 -7.65 3.12
C MET A 174 -1.81 -6.99 1.77
N SER A 175 -0.54 -6.70 1.49
CA SER A 175 -0.13 -5.91 0.33
C SER A 175 -0.09 -6.74 -0.95
N GLN A 176 0.57 -7.90 -0.92
CA GLN A 176 0.87 -8.66 -2.14
C GLN A 176 -0.09 -9.82 -2.40
N TYR A 177 -1.03 -10.13 -1.49
CA TYR A 177 -1.93 -11.29 -1.62
C TYR A 177 -1.15 -12.59 -1.91
N ALA A 178 0.11 -12.66 -1.49
CA ALA A 178 1.01 -13.76 -1.80
C ALA A 178 0.69 -15.00 -0.95
N ASP A 179 -0.08 -14.82 0.13
CA ASP A 179 -0.65 -15.88 0.97
C ASP A 179 -1.96 -16.48 0.43
N GLY A 180 -2.41 -16.07 -0.76
CA GLY A 180 -3.66 -16.56 -1.36
C GLY A 180 -4.94 -16.08 -0.66
N GLY A 181 -4.84 -15.12 0.26
CA GLY A 181 -5.96 -14.53 0.98
C GLY A 181 -6.18 -15.08 2.39
N MET A 182 -5.15 -15.67 3.00
CA MET A 182 -5.19 -16.11 4.40
C MET A 182 -5.41 -14.94 5.36
N LEU A 183 -4.70 -13.82 5.15
CA LEU A 183 -4.84 -12.60 5.95
C LEU A 183 -5.94 -11.67 5.42
N ALA A 184 -5.96 -11.42 4.11
CA ALA A 184 -6.89 -10.49 3.48
C ALA A 184 -7.68 -11.18 2.36
N THR A 185 -9.00 -11.22 2.48
CA THR A 185 -9.87 -11.93 1.51
C THR A 185 -9.97 -11.32 0.10
N LYS A 186 -9.33 -10.17 -0.14
CA LYS A 186 -9.23 -9.54 -1.47
C LYS A 186 -7.86 -8.87 -1.63
N PRO A 187 -7.29 -8.84 -2.85
CA PRO A 187 -6.10 -8.05 -3.12
C PRO A 187 -6.41 -6.55 -3.07
N TYR A 188 -5.48 -5.75 -2.53
CA TYR A 188 -5.53 -4.29 -2.58
C TYR A 188 -4.98 -3.76 -3.92
N ALA A 189 -5.55 -4.23 -5.03
CA ALA A 189 -5.23 -3.77 -6.38
C ALA A 189 -6.11 -2.58 -6.77
N SER A 190 -5.51 -1.49 -7.26
CA SER A 190 -6.25 -0.33 -7.77
C SER A 190 -5.53 0.40 -8.91
N GLY A 191 -6.29 1.02 -9.81
CA GLY A 191 -5.78 1.86 -10.89
C GLY A 191 -5.63 3.33 -10.51
N GLY A 192 -5.22 4.17 -11.47
CA GLY A 192 -4.96 5.59 -11.24
C GLY A 192 -6.16 6.40 -10.75
N ALA A 193 -7.40 5.93 -10.96
CA ALA A 193 -8.61 6.56 -10.45
C ALA A 193 -8.69 6.56 -8.91
N TYR A 194 -8.13 5.55 -8.23
CA TYR A 194 -8.05 5.55 -6.77
C TYR A 194 -7.08 6.62 -6.28
N ILE A 195 -5.87 6.64 -6.85
CA ILE A 195 -4.83 7.59 -6.49
C ILE A 195 -5.31 9.03 -6.70
N ASP A 196 -6.00 9.33 -7.79
CA ASP A 196 -6.54 10.67 -8.04
C ASP A 196 -7.63 11.09 -7.05
N ARG A 197 -8.46 10.16 -6.60
CA ARG A 197 -9.51 10.47 -5.62
C ARG A 197 -8.94 10.73 -4.24
N MET A 198 -7.88 10.00 -3.88
CA MET A 198 -7.31 10.02 -2.53
C MET A 198 -6.07 10.92 -2.42
N SER A 199 -5.65 11.58 -3.51
CA SER A 199 -4.45 12.42 -3.51
C SER A 199 -4.49 13.59 -4.47
N ASP A 200 -3.53 14.49 -4.34
CA ASP A 200 -3.21 15.53 -5.32
C ASP A 200 -2.10 15.13 -6.31
N HIS A 201 -1.71 13.85 -6.35
CA HIS A 201 -0.57 13.37 -7.13
C HIS A 201 -0.77 13.42 -8.64
N CYS A 202 -2.00 13.16 -9.11
CA CYS A 202 -2.31 13.14 -10.53
C CYS A 202 -2.28 14.53 -11.18
N LYS A 203 -2.47 15.60 -10.39
CA LYS A 203 -2.35 16.98 -10.89
C LYS A 203 -0.90 17.26 -11.29
N GLY A 204 -0.68 17.54 -12.58
CA GLY A 204 0.63 17.79 -13.16
C GLY A 204 1.48 16.53 -13.35
N CYS A 205 0.91 15.31 -13.22
CA CYS A 205 1.62 14.08 -13.56
C CYS A 205 1.78 13.96 -15.08
N ARG A 206 2.89 13.37 -15.55
CA ARG A 206 3.13 13.09 -16.98
C ARG A 206 2.04 12.20 -17.59
N TYR A 207 1.46 11.34 -16.77
CA TYR A 207 0.50 10.33 -17.17
C TYR A 207 -0.94 10.73 -16.87
N ASP A 208 -1.85 10.42 -17.80
CA ASP A 208 -3.29 10.57 -17.63
C ASP A 208 -3.89 9.29 -17.00
N ARG A 209 -4.39 9.44 -15.77
CA ARG A 209 -5.11 8.38 -15.04
C ARG A 209 -6.31 7.80 -15.77
N LYS A 210 -6.93 8.55 -16.68
CA LYS A 210 -8.14 8.14 -17.41
C LYS A 210 -7.80 7.27 -18.61
N GLN A 211 -6.56 7.35 -19.11
CA GLN A 211 -6.08 6.57 -20.23
C GLN A 211 -5.57 5.20 -19.75
N ARG A 212 -5.95 4.16 -20.49
CA ARG A 212 -5.51 2.76 -20.29
C ARG A 212 -4.75 2.18 -21.49
N VAL A 213 -4.56 2.99 -22.53
CA VAL A 213 -3.80 2.68 -23.75
C VAL A 213 -3.11 3.95 -24.23
N GLY A 214 -2.03 3.80 -25.00
CA GLY A 214 -1.27 4.91 -25.55
C GLY A 214 -0.12 5.39 -24.65
N PRO A 215 0.72 6.31 -25.17
CA PRO A 215 1.99 6.69 -24.54
C PRO A 215 1.84 7.44 -23.21
N ASP A 216 0.67 8.05 -22.99
CA ASP A 216 0.38 8.88 -21.82
C ASP A 216 -0.47 8.12 -20.78
N ALA A 217 -0.80 6.85 -21.02
CA ALA A 217 -1.61 6.05 -20.11
C ALA A 217 -0.92 5.87 -18.76
N CYS A 218 -1.67 6.07 -17.68
CA CYS A 218 -1.17 5.86 -16.33
C CYS A 218 -0.79 4.39 -16.10
N PRO A 219 0.46 4.08 -15.71
CA PRO A 219 0.88 2.71 -15.45
C PRO A 219 0.00 1.97 -14.45
N PHE A 220 -0.49 2.63 -13.40
CA PHE A 220 -1.46 2.02 -12.47
C PHE A 220 -2.76 1.63 -13.17
N THR A 221 -3.29 2.49 -14.05
CA THR A 221 -4.55 2.21 -14.76
C THR A 221 -4.38 1.03 -15.72
N VAL A 222 -3.29 0.98 -16.48
CA VAL A 222 -3.01 -0.11 -17.42
C VAL A 222 -2.78 -1.43 -16.66
N LEU A 223 -1.85 -1.43 -15.70
CA LEU A 223 -1.46 -2.63 -14.97
C LEU A 223 -2.56 -3.17 -14.06
N TYR A 224 -3.49 -2.32 -13.60
CA TYR A 224 -4.68 -2.75 -12.86
C TYR A 224 -5.57 -3.68 -13.70
N TRP A 225 -5.86 -3.28 -14.94
CA TRP A 225 -6.68 -4.09 -15.84
C TRP A 225 -5.93 -5.36 -16.27
N ASP A 226 -4.65 -5.22 -16.63
CA ASP A 226 -3.80 -6.38 -16.94
C ASP A 226 -3.72 -7.37 -15.77
N PHE A 227 -3.60 -6.91 -14.53
CA PHE A 227 -3.59 -7.75 -13.32
C PHE A 227 -4.84 -8.64 -13.21
N PHE A 228 -6.03 -8.07 -13.42
CA PHE A 228 -7.26 -8.87 -13.38
C PHE A 228 -7.40 -9.79 -14.60
N LEU A 229 -6.93 -9.36 -15.78
CA LEU A 229 -6.94 -10.16 -16.99
C LEU A 229 -5.97 -11.35 -16.92
N ARG A 230 -4.79 -11.20 -16.31
CA ARG A 230 -3.78 -12.28 -16.22
C ARG A 230 -4.05 -13.27 -15.08
N HIS A 231 -4.75 -12.82 -14.03
CA HIS A 231 -5.13 -13.67 -12.88
C HIS A 231 -6.63 -14.03 -12.88
N GLU A 232 -7.32 -13.92 -14.02
CA GLU A 232 -8.77 -14.12 -14.11
C GLU A 232 -9.23 -15.47 -13.54
N LYS A 233 -8.47 -16.55 -13.76
CA LYS A 233 -8.81 -17.91 -13.30
C LYS A 233 -8.84 -18.02 -11.78
N VAL A 234 -7.98 -17.27 -11.10
CA VAL A 234 -7.89 -17.22 -9.64
C VAL A 234 -9.01 -16.32 -9.11
N PHE A 235 -9.13 -15.11 -9.65
CA PHE A 235 -9.98 -14.08 -9.07
C PHE A 235 -11.45 -14.14 -9.48
N ALA A 236 -11.79 -14.80 -10.60
CA ALA A 236 -13.20 -15.02 -10.98
C ALA A 236 -13.98 -15.83 -9.94
N LYS A 237 -13.27 -16.66 -9.15
CA LYS A 237 -13.85 -17.49 -8.08
C LYS A 237 -14.04 -16.72 -6.77
N ASN A 238 -13.43 -15.55 -6.62
CA ASN A 238 -13.54 -14.75 -5.41
C ASN A 238 -14.72 -13.76 -5.53
N PRO A 239 -15.79 -13.93 -4.73
CA PRO A 239 -17.02 -13.13 -4.88
C PRO A 239 -16.80 -11.63 -4.64
N ARG A 240 -15.76 -11.23 -3.88
CA ARG A 240 -15.47 -9.81 -3.60
C ARG A 240 -14.86 -9.06 -4.78
N ILE A 241 -14.28 -9.78 -5.74
CA ILE A 241 -13.53 -9.21 -6.87
C ILE A 241 -13.94 -9.75 -8.25
N ALA A 242 -14.82 -10.76 -8.30
CA ALA A 242 -15.30 -11.33 -9.56
C ALA A 242 -15.95 -10.28 -10.48
N ARG A 243 -16.55 -9.22 -9.93
CA ARG A 243 -17.10 -8.12 -10.74
C ARG A 243 -16.00 -7.35 -11.48
N GLN A 244 -14.86 -7.12 -10.85
CA GLN A 244 -13.70 -6.42 -11.43
C GLN A 244 -13.08 -7.27 -12.54
N VAL A 245 -12.98 -8.59 -12.34
CA VAL A 245 -12.54 -9.53 -13.39
C VAL A 245 -13.46 -9.47 -14.60
N ARG A 246 -14.79 -9.55 -14.38
CA ARG A 246 -15.77 -9.44 -15.48
C ARG A 246 -15.68 -8.10 -16.20
N ALA A 247 -15.52 -7.00 -15.45
CA ALA A 247 -15.36 -5.67 -16.05
C ALA A 247 -14.09 -5.60 -16.93
N ALA A 248 -12.99 -6.23 -16.50
CA ALA A 248 -11.76 -6.30 -17.27
C ALA A 248 -11.95 -7.12 -18.57
N GLN A 249 -12.66 -8.25 -18.50
CA GLN A 249 -12.97 -9.10 -19.66
C GLN A 249 -13.89 -8.43 -20.68
N GLN A 250 -14.72 -7.47 -20.25
CA GLN A 250 -15.66 -6.74 -21.10
C GLN A 250 -15.07 -5.48 -21.74
N LEU A 251 -13.79 -5.17 -21.47
CA LEU A 251 -13.11 -4.07 -22.14
C LEU A 251 -12.96 -4.39 -23.63
N SER A 252 -13.49 -3.51 -24.49
CA SER A 252 -13.37 -3.65 -25.95
C SER A 252 -11.92 -3.56 -26.44
N ASP A 253 -11.03 -2.97 -25.64
CA ASP A 253 -9.62 -2.73 -25.91
C ASP A 253 -8.69 -3.63 -25.08
N HIS A 254 -9.18 -4.75 -24.52
CA HIS A 254 -8.41 -5.58 -23.58
C HIS A 254 -7.09 -6.15 -24.14
N GLU A 255 -7.00 -6.42 -25.45
CA GLU A 255 -5.77 -6.87 -26.11
C GLU A 255 -4.73 -5.75 -26.15
N ILE A 256 -5.15 -4.54 -26.55
CA ILE A 256 -4.29 -3.35 -26.57
C ILE A 256 -3.84 -2.98 -25.15
N VAL A 257 -4.70 -3.16 -24.14
CA VAL A 257 -4.33 -2.97 -22.73
C VAL A 257 -3.21 -3.93 -22.33
N ARG A 258 -3.29 -5.22 -22.71
CA ARG A 258 -2.23 -6.21 -22.43
C ARG A 258 -0.93 -5.87 -23.15
N GLU A 259 -0.99 -5.45 -24.42
CA GLU A 259 0.20 -5.00 -25.16
C GLU A 259 0.84 -3.76 -24.51
N THR A 260 0.01 -2.80 -24.10
CA THR A 260 0.47 -1.60 -23.38
C THR A 260 1.11 -1.99 -22.04
N ALA A 261 0.54 -2.96 -21.32
CA ALA A 261 1.10 -3.47 -20.08
C ALA A 261 2.47 -4.10 -20.29
N VAL A 262 2.65 -4.92 -21.34
CA VAL A 262 3.95 -5.51 -21.71
C VAL A 262 4.99 -4.41 -21.97
N SER A 263 4.63 -3.37 -22.73
CA SER A 263 5.52 -2.23 -22.99
C SER A 263 5.92 -1.49 -21.71
N ILE A 264 4.95 -1.24 -20.82
CA ILE A 264 5.19 -0.59 -19.52
C ILE A 264 6.13 -1.42 -18.64
N LEU A 265 5.90 -2.74 -18.56
CA LEU A 265 6.74 -3.63 -17.77
C LEU A 265 8.16 -3.73 -18.34
N SER A 266 8.32 -3.74 -19.67
CA SER A 266 9.63 -3.71 -20.30
C SER A 266 10.41 -2.44 -19.96
N ARG A 267 9.75 -1.27 -20.01
CA ARG A 267 10.34 0.02 -19.60
C ARG A 267 10.65 0.07 -18.10
N LEU A 268 9.81 -0.55 -17.27
CA LEU A 268 10.02 -0.70 -15.83
C LEU A 268 11.31 -1.48 -15.54
N ASP A 269 11.50 -2.61 -16.22
CA ASP A 269 12.68 -3.47 -16.06
C ASP A 269 13.97 -2.76 -16.52
N GLN A 270 13.87 -1.89 -17.54
CA GLN A 270 14.97 -1.04 -18.00
C GLN A 270 15.27 0.14 -17.06
N GLY A 271 14.28 0.60 -16.28
CA GLY A 271 14.38 1.75 -15.37
C GLY A 271 14.07 3.10 -16.02
N VAL A 272 13.15 3.12 -16.99
CA VAL A 272 12.80 4.31 -17.80
C VAL A 272 11.28 4.59 -17.81
N LEU A 273 10.60 4.25 -16.71
CA LEU A 273 9.16 4.46 -16.55
C LEU A 273 8.82 5.86 -16.00
#